data_AF-R8BVK2-F1
#
_entry.id   AF-R8BVK2-F1
#
_cell.length_a   1.000
_cell.length_b   1.000
_cell.length_c   1.000
_cell.angle_alpha   90.00
_cell.angle_beta   90.00
_cell.angle_gamma   90.00
#
_symmetry.space_group_name_H-M   'P 1'
#
loop_
_entity.id
_entity.type
_entity.pdbx_description
1 polymer ?
#
loop_
_entity_poly.entity_id
_entity_poly.type
_entity_poly.pdbx_seq_one_letter_code
_entity_poly.pdbx_strand_id
1 'polypeptide(L)'
;MWGAGIAAELATIFPAACEVYKTFCNDAKADESERWPPRSLAGQCLIIPPQESDVAAGAPRVSIVCVFTSYGYGRANPAKGKPGKDTAATILRQTRTSLAELRRQLDELKGKQRSKEEPMIIYSPRFNSGAFKVPWTQTEAVIKEKFEGWQGKWIVLEPPS
;
A
#
# COMPACT_ATOMS: atom_id res chain seq x y z
N MET A 1 3.58 -0.32 9.73
CA MET A 1 4.38 -1.52 10.04
C MET A 1 3.97 -2.65 9.11
N TRP A 2 4.96 -3.36 8.54
CA TRP A 2 4.76 -4.61 7.81
C TRP A 2 5.05 -5.79 8.74
N GLY A 3 4.03 -6.27 9.46
CA GLY A 3 4.24 -7.24 10.54
C GLY A 3 3.23 -8.36 10.64
N ALA A 4 2.32 -8.48 9.66
CA ALA A 4 1.37 -9.58 9.59
C ALA A 4 0.84 -9.76 8.16
N GLY A 5 0.36 -10.97 7.85
CA GLY A 5 -0.19 -11.32 6.55
C GLY A 5 0.82 -11.05 5.41
N ILE A 6 0.30 -10.68 4.24
CA ILE A 6 1.13 -10.41 3.05
C ILE A 6 2.23 -9.37 3.29
N ALA A 7 2.03 -8.40 4.18
CA ALA A 7 3.05 -7.40 4.47
C ALA A 7 4.27 -8.01 5.17
N ALA A 8 4.08 -9.02 6.04
CA ALA A 8 5.21 -9.73 6.65
C ALA A 8 5.98 -10.56 5.61
N GLU A 9 5.26 -11.24 4.70
CA GLU A 9 5.90 -11.98 3.60
C GLU A 9 6.71 -11.04 2.69
N LEU A 10 6.14 -9.88 2.33
CA LEU A 10 6.85 -8.85 1.58
C LEU A 10 8.07 -8.30 2.33
N ALA A 11 8.02 -8.18 3.68
CA ALA A 11 9.18 -7.75 4.46
C ALA A 11 10.31 -8.79 4.44
N THR A 12 9.98 -10.07 4.38
CA THR A 12 10.95 -11.17 4.24
C THR A 12 11.58 -11.18 2.84
N ILE A 13 10.77 -11.00 1.80
CA ILE A 13 11.24 -11.06 0.40
C ILE A 13 11.94 -9.75 -0.02
N PHE A 14 11.47 -8.60 0.46
CA PHE A 14 11.93 -7.26 0.08
C PHE A 14 12.35 -6.44 1.32
N PRO A 15 13.41 -6.85 2.05
CA PRO A 15 13.83 -6.17 3.27
C PRO A 15 14.26 -4.71 3.02
N ALA A 16 14.94 -4.40 1.91
CA ALA A 16 15.33 -3.03 1.61
C ALA A 16 14.12 -2.16 1.25
N ALA A 17 13.14 -2.70 0.52
CA ALA A 17 11.88 -1.98 0.30
C ALA A 17 11.11 -1.74 1.61
N CYS A 18 11.17 -2.68 2.55
CA CYS A 18 10.61 -2.51 3.89
C CYS A 18 11.29 -1.38 4.67
N GLU A 19 12.60 -1.20 4.52
CA GLU A 19 13.32 -0.05 5.09
C GLU A 19 12.88 1.28 4.45
N VAL A 20 12.73 1.35 3.12
CA VAL A 20 12.19 2.55 2.44
C VAL A 20 10.79 2.91 3.00
N TYR A 21 9.92 1.91 3.19
CA TYR A 21 8.63 2.11 3.82
C TYR A 21 8.74 2.65 5.27
N LYS A 22 9.66 2.12 6.07
CA LYS A 22 9.88 2.56 7.47
C LYS A 22 10.37 3.99 7.51
N THR A 23 11.37 4.33 6.69
CA THR A 23 11.90 5.70 6.55
C THR A 23 10.77 6.66 6.17
N PHE A 24 10.00 6.36 5.12
CA PHE A 24 8.84 7.18 4.73
C PHE A 24 7.84 7.41 5.87
N CYS A 25 7.55 6.38 6.67
CA CYS A 25 6.65 6.51 7.82
C CYS A 25 7.25 7.32 8.97
N ASN A 26 8.56 7.23 9.18
CA ASN A 26 9.27 7.95 10.25
C ASN A 26 9.48 9.41 9.90
N ASP A 27 9.84 9.72 8.65
CA ASP A 27 10.04 11.08 8.16
C ASP A 27 8.75 11.92 8.18
N ALA A 28 7.58 11.25 8.17
CA ALA A 28 6.30 11.90 8.30
C ALA A 28 6.00 12.38 9.74
N LYS A 29 6.74 11.92 10.75
CA LYS A 29 6.54 12.32 12.14
C LYS A 29 6.96 13.78 12.33
N ALA A 30 6.23 14.50 13.17
CA ALA A 30 6.61 15.87 13.51
C ALA A 30 7.78 15.90 14.50
N ASP A 31 7.90 14.85 15.32
CA ASP A 31 8.92 14.68 16.33
C ASP A 31 9.37 13.21 16.36
N GLU A 32 10.68 12.95 16.40
CA GLU A 32 11.25 11.60 16.39
C GLU A 32 10.82 10.75 17.61
N SER A 33 10.48 11.39 18.72
CA SER A 33 9.94 10.75 19.92
C SER A 33 8.52 10.20 19.72
N GLU A 34 7.82 10.60 18.67
CA GLU A 34 6.49 10.07 18.34
C GLU A 34 6.57 8.58 18.02
N ARG A 35 5.80 7.79 18.77
CA ARG A 35 5.76 6.34 18.59
C ARG A 35 5.11 5.92 17.26
N TRP A 36 4.17 6.72 16.76
CA TRP A 36 3.37 6.41 15.58
C TRP A 36 3.45 7.56 14.57
N PRO A 37 3.47 7.26 13.26
CA PRO A 37 3.32 8.29 12.23
C PRO A 37 2.02 9.09 12.40
N PRO A 38 1.89 10.28 11.81
CA PRO A 38 0.67 11.09 11.94
C PRO A 38 -0.52 10.45 11.22
N ARG A 39 -1.73 10.82 11.64
CA ARG A 39 -2.98 10.37 10.99
C ARG A 39 -3.08 10.80 9.52
N SER A 40 -2.37 11.85 9.12
CA SER A 40 -2.30 12.36 7.75
C SER A 40 -1.63 11.40 6.75
N LEU A 41 -0.91 10.38 7.23
CA LEU A 41 -0.36 9.35 6.35
C LEU A 41 -1.46 8.45 5.75
N ALA A 42 -2.57 8.28 6.46
CA ALA A 42 -3.71 7.52 5.96
C ALA A 42 -4.40 8.28 4.83
N GLY A 43 -4.54 7.63 3.67
CA GLY A 43 -4.98 8.22 2.43
C GLY A 43 -3.85 8.53 1.45
N GLN A 44 -2.58 8.41 1.84
CA GLN A 44 -1.44 8.57 0.92
C GLN A 44 -1.12 7.27 0.18
N CYS A 45 -0.26 7.36 -0.83
CA CYS A 45 0.29 6.20 -1.54
C CYS A 45 1.80 6.38 -1.75
N LEU A 46 2.56 5.32 -1.53
CA LEU A 46 4.00 5.25 -1.80
C LEU A 46 4.28 4.14 -2.81
N ILE A 47 4.90 4.48 -3.94
CA ILE A 47 5.48 3.51 -4.87
C ILE A 47 6.97 3.39 -4.58
N ILE A 48 7.40 2.21 -4.16
CA ILE A 48 8.81 1.89 -3.90
C ILE A 48 9.37 1.19 -5.14
N PRO A 49 10.37 1.75 -5.84
CA PRO A 49 10.98 1.08 -6.99
C PRO A 49 11.72 -0.20 -6.55
N PRO A 50 12.06 -1.11 -7.47
CA PRO A 50 12.89 -2.26 -7.14
C PRO A 50 14.19 -1.82 -6.45
N GLN A 51 14.51 -2.43 -5.31
CA GLN A 51 15.75 -2.16 -4.61
C GLN A 51 16.83 -3.12 -5.11
N GLU A 52 17.98 -2.60 -5.54
CA GLU A 52 19.02 -3.45 -6.13
C GLU A 52 19.53 -4.53 -5.17
N SER A 53 19.56 -4.25 -3.86
CA SER A 53 19.95 -5.24 -2.85
C SER A 53 18.94 -6.38 -2.72
N ASP A 54 17.64 -6.09 -2.82
CA ASP A 54 16.59 -7.12 -2.78
C ASP A 54 16.67 -8.00 -4.05
N VAL A 55 16.85 -7.37 -5.21
CA VAL A 55 17.02 -8.07 -6.50
C VAL A 55 18.28 -8.94 -6.49
N ALA A 56 19.41 -8.43 -5.99
CA ALA A 56 20.65 -9.20 -5.86
C ALA A 56 20.50 -10.39 -4.90
N ALA A 57 19.61 -10.31 -3.91
CA ALA A 57 19.26 -11.39 -3.01
C ALA A 57 18.23 -12.40 -3.60
N GLY A 58 17.81 -12.20 -4.85
CA GLY A 58 16.90 -13.10 -5.57
C GLY A 58 15.43 -12.67 -5.58
N ALA A 59 15.10 -11.48 -5.07
CA ALA A 59 13.74 -10.96 -5.15
C ALA A 59 13.37 -10.58 -6.59
N PRO A 60 12.10 -10.74 -7.01
CA PRO A 60 11.64 -10.27 -8.31
C PRO A 60 11.87 -8.77 -8.50
N ARG A 61 12.24 -8.34 -9.72
CA ARG A 61 12.41 -6.92 -10.04
C ARG A 61 11.05 -6.23 -10.25
N VAL A 62 10.36 -5.96 -9.16
CA VAL A 62 9.03 -5.34 -9.13
C VAL A 62 9.00 -4.14 -8.19
N SER A 63 8.13 -3.16 -8.48
CA SER A 63 7.84 -2.08 -7.55
C SER A 63 6.83 -2.54 -6.50
N ILE A 64 7.00 -2.10 -5.25
CA ILE A 64 6.03 -2.35 -4.18
C ILE A 64 5.18 -1.10 -3.95
N VAL A 65 3.86 -1.26 -3.96
CA VAL A 65 2.91 -0.16 -3.76
C VAL A 65 2.30 -0.25 -2.36
N CYS A 66 2.52 0.77 -1.54
CA CYS A 66 1.91 0.91 -0.22
C CYS A 66 0.70 1.84 -0.31
N VAL A 67 -0.50 1.27 -0.22
CA VAL A 67 -1.75 2.02 -0.08
C VAL A 67 -2.10 2.19 1.40
N PHE A 68 -2.05 3.43 1.91
CA PHE A 68 -2.25 3.69 3.34
C PHE A 68 -3.74 3.81 3.66
N THR A 69 -4.40 2.68 3.91
CA THR A 69 -5.87 2.61 4.03
C THR A 69 -6.40 2.73 5.45
N SER A 70 -5.56 2.86 6.47
CA SER A 70 -5.96 3.00 7.88
C SER A 70 -4.86 3.68 8.68
N TYR A 71 -5.22 4.51 9.65
CA TYR A 71 -4.25 5.12 10.57
C TYR A 71 -3.58 4.10 11.49
N GLY A 72 -4.37 3.16 12.01
CA GLY A 72 -3.89 2.09 12.87
C GLY A 72 -4.30 0.71 12.40
N TYR A 73 -4.00 -0.30 13.20
CA TYR A 73 -4.30 -1.70 12.90
C TYR A 73 -4.67 -2.49 14.14
N GLY A 74 -5.40 -3.61 13.95
CA GLY A 74 -5.85 -4.47 15.04
C GLY A 74 -6.74 -3.76 16.05
N ARG A 75 -6.77 -4.26 17.29
CA ARG A 75 -7.50 -3.62 18.40
C ARG A 75 -6.72 -2.41 18.93
N ALA A 76 -7.45 -1.38 19.34
CA ALA A 76 -6.88 -0.24 20.05
C ALA A 76 -6.28 -0.69 21.39
N ASN A 77 -5.21 -0.01 21.83
CA ASN A 77 -4.63 -0.20 23.15
C ASN A 77 -4.19 1.17 23.70
N PRO A 78 -5.07 1.83 24.48
CA PRO A 78 -4.79 3.16 25.04
C PRO A 78 -3.53 3.19 25.91
N ALA A 79 -3.28 2.15 26.71
CA ALA A 79 -2.10 2.05 27.57
C ALA A 79 -0.78 2.04 26.78
N LYS A 80 -0.80 1.66 25.50
CA LYS A 80 0.36 1.68 24.60
C LYS A 80 0.30 2.81 23.56
N GLY A 81 -0.70 3.68 23.64
CA GLY A 81 -0.98 4.73 22.65
C GLY A 81 -1.32 4.17 21.26
N LYS A 82 -1.77 2.91 21.15
CA LYS A 82 -2.05 2.27 19.85
C LYS A 82 -3.49 2.63 19.41
N PRO A 83 -3.68 3.33 18.27
CA PRO A 83 -4.98 3.88 17.88
C PRO A 83 -6.02 2.83 17.46
N GLY A 84 -5.60 1.60 17.15
CA GLY A 84 -6.49 0.56 16.60
C GLY A 84 -6.84 0.81 15.14
N LYS A 85 -7.46 -0.18 14.48
CA LYS A 85 -7.89 -0.04 13.08
C LYS A 85 -9.02 0.99 12.95
N ASP A 86 -9.03 1.74 11.86
CA ASP A 86 -10.14 2.63 11.53
C ASP A 86 -11.43 1.83 11.20
N THR A 87 -12.57 2.52 11.17
CA THR A 87 -13.86 1.93 10.76
C THR A 87 -13.84 1.60 9.27
N ALA A 88 -14.68 0.64 8.83
CA ALA A 88 -14.75 0.27 7.41
C ALA A 88 -15.04 1.48 6.49
N ALA A 89 -15.94 2.37 6.90
CA ALA A 89 -16.25 3.60 6.15
C ALA A 89 -15.03 4.53 6.04
N THR A 90 -14.24 4.69 7.11
CA THR A 90 -13.00 5.48 7.07
C THR A 90 -11.94 4.82 6.21
N ILE A 91 -11.78 3.50 6.31
CA ILE A 91 -10.84 2.73 5.50
C ILE A 91 -11.17 2.87 4.01
N LEU A 92 -12.45 2.77 3.62
CA LEU A 92 -12.86 2.97 2.23
C LEU A 92 -12.64 4.41 1.74
N ARG A 93 -12.83 5.42 2.60
CA ARG A 93 -12.53 6.81 2.26
C ARG A 93 -11.03 7.01 2.03
N GLN A 94 -10.19 6.51 2.93
CA GLN A 94 -8.73 6.56 2.79
C GLN A 94 -8.25 5.76 1.58
N THR A 95 -8.89 4.61 1.30
CA THR A 95 -8.62 3.82 0.09
C THR A 95 -8.88 4.61 -1.18
N ARG A 96 -9.99 5.37 -1.26
CA ARG A 96 -10.27 6.25 -2.41
C ARG A 96 -9.18 7.29 -2.62
N THR A 97 -8.74 7.96 -1.56
CA THR A 97 -7.69 8.98 -1.64
C THR A 97 -6.36 8.35 -2.06
N SER A 98 -5.99 7.22 -1.44
CA SER A 98 -4.74 6.51 -1.71
C SER A 98 -4.67 5.98 -3.14
N LEU A 99 -5.77 5.42 -3.66
CA LEU A 99 -5.82 4.95 -5.04
C LEU A 99 -5.87 6.08 -6.08
N ALA A 100 -6.45 7.23 -5.74
CA ALA A 100 -6.36 8.42 -6.59
C ALA A 100 -4.91 8.92 -6.69
N GLU A 101 -4.18 8.93 -5.58
CA GLU A 101 -2.77 9.29 -5.54
C GLU A 101 -1.89 8.26 -6.27
N LEU A 102 -2.16 6.97 -6.12
CA LEU A 102 -1.53 5.92 -6.92
C LEU A 102 -1.74 6.20 -8.41
N ARG A 103 -2.99 6.40 -8.85
CA ARG A 103 -3.33 6.66 -10.25
C ARG A 103 -2.53 7.85 -10.80
N ARG A 104 -2.46 8.95 -10.06
CA ARG A 104 -1.67 10.14 -10.41
C ARG A 104 -0.18 9.81 -10.61
N GLN A 105 0.43 9.09 -9.66
CA GLN A 105 1.85 8.69 -9.76
C GLN A 105 2.11 7.76 -10.96
N LEU A 106 1.19 6.85 -11.28
CA LEU A 106 1.33 5.96 -12.45
C LEU A 106 1.26 6.72 -13.78
N ASP A 107 0.36 7.70 -13.88
CA ASP A 107 0.24 8.53 -15.08
C ASP A 107 1.52 9.37 -15.30
N GLU A 108 2.14 9.87 -14.22
CA GLU A 108 3.44 10.56 -14.27
C GLU A 108 4.59 9.64 -14.68
N LEU A 109 4.63 8.42 -14.15
CA LEU A 109 5.63 7.41 -14.54
C LEU A 109 5.49 7.05 -16.03
N LYS A 110 4.27 6.93 -16.53
CA LYS A 110 4.00 6.68 -17.96
C LYS A 110 4.50 7.84 -18.83
N GLY A 111 4.29 9.09 -18.41
CA GLY A 111 4.81 10.26 -19.13
C GLY A 111 6.33 10.29 -19.26
N LYS A 112 7.05 9.64 -18.33
CA LYS A 112 8.52 9.55 -18.32
C LYS A 112 9.07 8.34 -19.09
N GLN A 113 8.27 7.29 -19.30
CA GLN A 113 8.69 6.10 -20.05
C GLN A 113 8.55 6.32 -21.55
N ARG A 114 9.66 6.15 -22.30
CA ARG A 114 9.72 6.35 -23.76
C ARG A 114 9.20 5.16 -24.59
N SER A 115 9.07 3.96 -24.01
CA SER A 115 8.60 2.75 -24.69
C SER A 115 7.11 2.52 -24.47
N LYS A 116 6.35 2.44 -25.57
CA LYS A 116 4.87 2.43 -25.59
C LYS A 116 4.21 1.05 -25.56
N GLU A 117 4.96 -0.05 -25.48
CA GLU A 117 4.44 -1.32 -26.01
C GLU A 117 3.73 -2.22 -24.99
N GLU A 118 3.99 -2.11 -23.69
CA GLU A 118 3.35 -2.99 -22.70
C GLU A 118 2.55 -2.23 -21.62
N PRO A 119 1.32 -2.69 -21.32
CA PRO A 119 0.52 -2.10 -20.26
C PRO A 119 1.14 -2.41 -18.90
N MET A 120 1.17 -1.42 -18.01
CA MET A 120 1.58 -1.64 -16.63
C MET A 120 0.60 -2.59 -15.92
N ILE A 121 1.13 -3.59 -15.23
CA ILE A 121 0.33 -4.58 -14.50
C ILE A 121 0.51 -4.37 -12.99
N ILE A 122 -0.60 -4.22 -12.28
CA ILE A 122 -0.65 -4.24 -10.81
C ILE A 122 -1.18 -5.59 -10.36
N TYR A 123 -0.46 -6.25 -9.48
CA TYR A 123 -0.92 -7.42 -8.75
C TYR A 123 -1.27 -7.01 -7.32
N SER A 124 -2.45 -7.40 -6.84
CA SER A 124 -2.82 -7.17 -5.45
C SER A 124 -3.51 -8.39 -4.85
N PRO A 125 -3.34 -8.67 -3.54
CA PRO A 125 -4.28 -9.54 -2.86
C PRO A 125 -5.65 -8.84 -2.73
N ARG A 126 -6.61 -9.50 -2.10
CA ARG A 126 -7.83 -8.87 -1.60
C ARG A 126 -7.53 -7.96 -0.39
N PHE A 127 -6.83 -6.84 -0.61
CA PHE A 127 -6.47 -5.94 0.49
C PHE A 127 -7.72 -5.35 1.18
N ASN A 128 -7.57 -4.97 2.44
CA ASN A 128 -8.65 -4.63 3.39
C ASN A 128 -9.59 -5.77 3.83
N SER A 129 -9.70 -6.90 3.10
CA SER A 129 -10.68 -7.94 3.43
C SER A 129 -10.24 -8.91 4.54
N GLY A 130 -8.95 -9.02 4.81
CA GLY A 130 -8.39 -9.78 5.92
C GLY A 130 -8.49 -9.04 7.26
N ALA A 131 -7.35 -8.60 7.79
CA ALA A 131 -7.25 -8.01 9.13
C ALA A 131 -8.13 -6.76 9.35
N PHE A 132 -8.44 -6.01 8.29
CA PHE A 132 -9.30 -4.82 8.37
C PHE A 132 -10.79 -5.13 8.32
N LYS A 133 -11.18 -6.33 7.89
CA LYS A 133 -12.56 -6.83 7.83
C LYS A 133 -13.50 -5.96 6.98
N VAL A 134 -13.00 -5.38 5.90
CA VAL A 134 -13.83 -4.68 4.90
C VAL A 134 -14.29 -5.69 3.86
N PRO A 135 -15.60 -5.84 3.58
CA PRO A 135 -16.06 -6.71 2.51
C PRO A 135 -15.33 -6.43 1.20
N TRP A 136 -14.78 -7.47 0.57
CA TRP A 136 -13.93 -7.31 -0.62
C TRP A 136 -14.63 -6.54 -1.73
N THR A 137 -15.92 -6.81 -1.96
CA THR A 137 -16.75 -6.14 -2.97
C THR A 137 -16.74 -4.60 -2.84
N GLN A 138 -16.62 -4.07 -1.62
CA GLN A 138 -16.53 -2.63 -1.39
C GLN A 138 -15.16 -2.06 -1.77
N THR A 139 -14.08 -2.80 -1.49
CA THR A 139 -12.73 -2.39 -1.91
C THR A 139 -12.58 -2.50 -3.42
N GLU A 140 -13.08 -3.58 -4.01
CA GLU A 140 -13.11 -3.79 -5.46
C GLU A 140 -13.87 -2.68 -6.20
N ALA A 141 -15.02 -2.25 -5.69
CA ALA A 141 -15.78 -1.14 -6.25
C ALA A 141 -14.96 0.17 -6.28
N VAL A 142 -14.17 0.43 -5.23
CA VAL A 142 -13.29 1.61 -5.18
C VAL A 142 -12.12 1.50 -6.17
N ILE A 143 -11.56 0.29 -6.38
CA ILE A 143 -10.55 0.07 -7.42
C ILE A 143 -11.14 0.38 -8.80
N LYS A 144 -12.32 -0.17 -9.12
CA LYS A 144 -13.02 0.07 -10.39
C LYS A 144 -13.29 1.57 -10.61
N GLU A 145 -13.77 2.26 -9.57
CA GLU A 145 -14.02 3.72 -9.57
C GLU A 145 -12.75 4.52 -9.89
N LYS A 146 -11.61 4.22 -9.24
CA LYS A 146 -10.37 5.03 -9.39
C LYS A 146 -9.52 4.66 -10.60
N PHE A 147 -9.68 3.45 -11.12
CA PHE A 147 -8.93 2.94 -12.26
C PHE A 147 -9.77 2.85 -13.54
N GLU A 148 -10.97 3.45 -13.55
CA GLU A 148 -11.72 3.65 -14.79
C GLU A 148 -10.87 4.41 -15.82
N GLY A 149 -10.89 3.92 -17.06
CA GLY A 149 -10.09 4.45 -18.17
C GLY A 149 -8.57 4.31 -18.01
N TRP A 150 -8.06 3.62 -16.98
CA TRP A 150 -6.63 3.36 -16.87
C TRP A 150 -6.20 2.34 -17.93
N GLN A 151 -5.08 2.62 -18.61
CA GLN A 151 -4.57 1.76 -19.68
C GLN A 151 -3.76 0.56 -19.18
N GLY A 152 -3.52 0.46 -17.87
CA GLY A 152 -2.89 -0.70 -17.26
C GLY A 152 -3.89 -1.81 -16.91
N LYS A 153 -3.39 -2.89 -16.30
CA LYS A 153 -4.19 -4.03 -15.87
C LYS A 153 -4.07 -4.23 -14.36
N TRP A 154 -5.20 -4.37 -13.67
CA TRP A 154 -5.24 -4.73 -12.25
C TRP A 154 -5.63 -6.20 -12.11
N ILE A 155 -4.75 -7.01 -11.53
CA ILE A 155 -4.95 -8.45 -11.32
C ILE A 155 -5.05 -8.71 -9.82
N VAL A 156 -6.19 -9.25 -9.40
CA VAL A 156 -6.41 -9.66 -8.01
C VAL A 156 -5.93 -11.10 -7.87
N LEU A 157 -4.94 -11.31 -6.99
CA LEU A 157 -4.44 -12.63 -6.65
C LEU A 157 -5.36 -13.27 -5.62
N GLU A 158 -5.86 -14.46 -5.96
CA GLU A 158 -6.63 -15.28 -5.04
C GLU A 158 -5.68 -16.04 -4.10
N PRO A 159 -6.07 -16.27 -2.84
CA PRO A 159 -5.33 -17.17 -1.96
C PRO A 159 -5.22 -18.56 -2.60
N PRO A 160 -4.12 -19.29 -2.39
CA PRO A 160 -4.08 -20.70 -2.75
C PRO A 160 -5.23 -21.43 -2.04
N SER A 161 -6.00 -22.19 -2.82
CA SER A 161 -7.10 -23.04 -2.39
C SER A 161 -6.64 -24.19 -1.52
#